data_AF-A0A2A4KVV2-F1
#
_entry.id   AF-A0A2A4KVV2-F1
#
_cell.length_a   1.000
_cell.length_b   1.000
_cell.length_c   1.000
_cell.angle_alpha   90.00
_cell.angle_beta   90.00
_cell.angle_gamma   90.00
#
_symmetry.space_group_name_H-M   'P 1'
#
loop_
_entity.id
_entity.type
_entity.pdbx_description
1 polymer ?
#
loop_
_entity_poly.entity_id
_entity_poly.type
_entity_poly.pdbx_seq_one_letter_code
_entity_poly.pdbx_strand_id
1 'polypeptide(L)'
;MSVYIAHRLFAAHDRALAADLADRLAGKIGPDRVFLPFCDTDEEDLVAEVKGRRLFELDRDRLGRLDAMIAILHGPSLDDGVCMEIGYAAASDVPVIVVSTDFQTYSMTETGAHLEFPDPLIQAVATQIVRVPKLGPPTLSPAPDQSRFHGFRARNAAQTGAALDEAVDTLLALPDRSTLRTGSPSDIGTHMYVEASPYTAWGRDPLAEACVDAGHTVMVPQRFTATSPVAGALADLTAVRSAARLLADVSGPETPPGTALLIGAALASGVRIAAFQPRVTFTHAHGREPNWRNLMVQYAADAHLDSGEAVLSWLTV
;
A
#
# COMPACT_ATOMS: atom_id res chain seq x y z
N MET A 1 -12.81 -12.20 -13.61
CA MET A 1 -11.51 -11.58 -13.31
C MET A 1 -11.57 -10.09 -13.62
N SER A 2 -11.76 -9.27 -12.60
CA SER A 2 -11.51 -7.82 -12.60
C SER A 2 -10.19 -7.56 -11.90
N VAL A 3 -9.30 -6.75 -12.49
CA VAL A 3 -7.97 -6.46 -11.96
C VAL A 3 -7.81 -4.99 -11.64
N TYR A 4 -7.29 -4.68 -10.46
CA TYR A 4 -6.96 -3.32 -10.03
C TYR A 4 -5.46 -3.05 -10.21
N ILE A 5 -5.10 -1.95 -10.84
CA ILE A 5 -3.71 -1.50 -10.99
C ILE A 5 -3.42 -0.43 -9.94
N ALA A 6 -2.64 -0.79 -8.92
CA ALA A 6 -2.25 0.12 -7.86
C ALA A 6 -0.85 0.69 -8.15
N HIS A 7 -0.75 2.00 -8.30
CA HIS A 7 0.52 2.69 -8.45
C HIS A 7 0.40 4.13 -7.93
N ARG A 8 1.53 4.77 -7.63
CA ARG A 8 1.52 6.21 -7.48
C ARG A 8 1.18 6.86 -8.81
N LEU A 9 0.43 7.96 -8.78
CA LEU A 9 -0.05 8.62 -9.99
C LEU A 9 0.22 10.12 -9.97
N PHE A 10 1.16 10.56 -9.13
CA PHE A 10 1.48 11.98 -8.95
C PHE A 10 2.22 12.57 -10.15
N ALA A 11 3.20 11.85 -10.71
CA ALA A 11 4.00 12.34 -11.83
C ALA A 11 3.58 11.71 -13.16
N ALA A 12 3.87 12.42 -14.26
CA ALA A 12 3.54 11.96 -15.61
C ALA A 12 4.19 10.62 -15.96
N HIS A 13 5.40 10.34 -15.45
CA HIS A 13 6.08 9.08 -15.70
C HIS A 13 5.46 7.91 -14.93
N ASP A 14 4.94 8.15 -13.72
CA ASP A 14 4.21 7.15 -12.96
C ASP A 14 2.89 6.81 -13.67
N ARG A 15 2.12 7.83 -14.08
CA ARG A 15 0.87 7.63 -14.85
C ARG A 15 1.11 6.90 -16.17
N ALA A 16 2.18 7.25 -16.89
CA ALA A 16 2.54 6.56 -18.14
C ALA A 16 2.91 5.09 -17.90
N LEU A 17 3.63 4.79 -16.82
CA LEU A 17 4.00 3.43 -16.45
C LEU A 17 2.77 2.57 -16.09
N ALA A 18 1.86 3.12 -15.28
CA ALA A 18 0.63 2.43 -14.92
C ALA A 18 -0.29 2.21 -16.15
N ALA A 19 -0.34 3.18 -17.06
CA ALA A 19 -1.07 3.04 -18.32
C ALA A 19 -0.49 1.96 -19.24
N ASP A 20 0.85 1.84 -19.36
CA ASP A 20 1.50 0.76 -20.13
C ASP A 20 1.14 -0.63 -19.55
N LEU A 21 1.16 -0.77 -18.21
CA LEU A 21 0.73 -2.01 -17.56
C LEU A 21 -0.76 -2.31 -17.83
N ALA A 22 -1.62 -1.30 -17.68
CA ALA A 22 -3.05 -1.45 -17.88
C ALA A 22 -3.39 -1.86 -19.32
N ASP A 23 -2.75 -1.23 -20.32
CA ASP A 23 -2.95 -1.54 -21.75
C ASP A 23 -2.51 -2.97 -22.08
N ARG A 24 -1.34 -3.40 -21.59
CA ARG A 24 -0.86 -4.79 -21.77
C ARG A 24 -1.83 -5.80 -21.21
N LEU A 25 -2.32 -5.57 -19.99
CA LEU A 25 -3.28 -6.46 -19.35
C LEU A 25 -4.64 -6.44 -20.08
N ALA A 26 -5.14 -5.26 -20.43
CA ALA A 26 -6.38 -5.09 -21.18
C ALA A 26 -6.33 -5.80 -22.53
N GLY A 27 -5.18 -5.83 -23.20
CA GLY A 27 -4.97 -6.61 -24.43
C GLY A 27 -5.13 -8.12 -24.24
N LYS A 28 -5.04 -8.64 -23.00
CA LYS A 28 -5.22 -10.07 -22.68
C LYS A 28 -6.62 -10.40 -22.18
N ILE A 29 -7.21 -9.54 -21.34
CA ILE A 29 -8.47 -9.83 -20.64
C ILE A 29 -9.65 -8.92 -21.02
N GLY A 30 -9.40 -7.89 -21.83
CA GLY A 30 -10.37 -6.85 -22.20
C GLY A 30 -10.29 -5.63 -21.27
N PRO A 31 -10.52 -4.40 -21.80
CA PRO A 31 -10.37 -3.17 -21.04
C PRO A 31 -11.36 -3.04 -19.88
N ASP A 32 -12.61 -3.49 -20.03
CA ASP A 32 -13.65 -3.40 -18.99
C ASP A 32 -13.33 -4.20 -17.70
N ARG A 33 -12.28 -5.03 -17.75
CA ARG A 33 -11.82 -5.87 -16.65
C ARG A 33 -10.57 -5.32 -15.96
N VAL A 34 -10.03 -4.21 -16.43
CA VAL A 34 -8.88 -3.54 -15.82
C VAL A 34 -9.36 -2.22 -15.26
N PHE A 35 -8.98 -1.92 -14.02
CA PHE A 35 -9.23 -0.63 -13.41
C PHE A 35 -7.90 0.05 -13.09
N LEU A 36 -7.69 1.22 -13.67
CA LEU A 36 -6.57 2.13 -13.42
C LEU A 36 -7.12 3.40 -12.76
N PRO A 37 -6.86 3.64 -11.46
CA PRO A 37 -7.19 4.89 -10.80
C PRO A 37 -6.65 6.10 -11.55
N PHE A 38 -7.19 7.29 -11.29
CA PHE A 38 -6.95 8.54 -12.03
C PHE A 38 -7.53 8.54 -13.46
N CYS A 39 -7.25 7.49 -14.24
CA CYS A 39 -7.79 7.31 -15.59
C CYS A 39 -9.28 7.01 -15.55
N ASP A 40 -9.68 5.96 -14.82
CA ASP A 40 -11.06 5.47 -14.82
C ASP A 40 -11.98 6.21 -13.85
N THR A 41 -11.41 7.00 -12.93
CA THR A 41 -12.16 7.96 -12.10
C THR A 41 -12.34 9.31 -12.78
N ASP A 42 -11.76 9.47 -13.98
CA ASP A 42 -11.72 10.73 -14.73
C ASP A 42 -11.28 11.89 -13.85
N GLU A 43 -10.15 11.68 -13.15
CA GLU A 43 -9.84 12.51 -12.01
C GLU A 43 -9.67 13.99 -12.41
N GLU A 44 -9.08 14.31 -13.54
CA GLU A 44 -8.86 15.71 -13.95
C GLU A 44 -10.19 16.47 -14.03
N ASP A 45 -11.21 15.86 -14.64
CA ASP A 45 -12.51 16.47 -14.90
C ASP A 45 -13.57 16.17 -13.82
N LEU A 46 -13.25 15.30 -12.85
CA LEU A 46 -14.15 14.99 -11.73
C LEU A 46 -14.47 16.24 -10.90
N VAL A 47 -15.76 16.56 -10.81
CA VAL A 47 -16.31 17.64 -9.99
C VAL A 47 -17.08 17.04 -8.80
N ALA A 48 -16.67 17.42 -7.59
CA ALA A 48 -17.34 17.07 -6.34
C ALA A 48 -17.07 18.15 -5.27
N GLU A 49 -17.90 18.19 -4.23
CA GLU A 49 -17.74 19.13 -3.10
C GLU A 49 -16.40 18.91 -2.37
N VAL A 50 -16.08 17.65 -2.10
CA VAL A 50 -14.80 17.21 -1.52
C VAL A 50 -14.22 16.15 -2.46
N LYS A 51 -13.38 16.60 -3.41
CA LYS A 51 -12.90 15.78 -4.52
C LYS A 51 -12.10 14.57 -4.03
N GLY A 52 -11.21 14.74 -3.05
CA GLY A 52 -10.43 13.64 -2.49
C GLY A 52 -11.30 12.56 -1.84
N ARG A 53 -12.36 12.96 -1.12
CA ARG A 53 -13.32 11.98 -0.56
C ARG A 53 -14.04 11.20 -1.65
N ARG A 54 -14.46 11.88 -2.73
CA ARG A 54 -15.16 11.22 -3.82
C ARG A 54 -14.27 10.21 -4.55
N LEU A 55 -13.00 10.54 -4.77
CA LEU A 55 -12.01 9.64 -5.34
C LEU A 55 -11.81 8.40 -4.46
N PHE A 56 -11.61 8.61 -3.15
CA PHE A 56 -11.51 7.51 -2.19
C PHE A 56 -12.72 6.57 -2.24
N GLU A 57 -13.94 7.10 -2.29
CA GLU A 57 -15.15 6.28 -2.38
C GLU A 57 -15.20 5.45 -3.68
N LEU A 58 -14.84 6.06 -4.81
CA LEU A 58 -14.80 5.38 -6.11
C LEU A 58 -13.76 4.25 -6.11
N ASP A 59 -12.55 4.52 -5.60
CA ASP A 59 -11.47 3.54 -5.52
C ASP A 59 -11.85 2.42 -4.53
N ARG A 60 -12.39 2.76 -3.35
CA ARG A 60 -12.88 1.78 -2.37
C ARG A 60 -13.99 0.88 -2.92
N ASP A 61 -14.95 1.44 -3.65
CA ASP A 61 -16.04 0.66 -4.26
C ASP A 61 -15.50 -0.36 -5.28
N ARG A 62 -14.41 -0.02 -5.98
CA ARG A 62 -13.70 -0.94 -6.88
C ARG A 62 -12.88 -1.96 -6.11
N LEU A 63 -12.19 -1.54 -5.05
CA LEU A 63 -11.44 -2.41 -4.14
C LEU A 63 -12.31 -3.53 -3.54
N GLY A 64 -13.56 -3.23 -3.20
CA GLY A 64 -14.52 -4.22 -2.71
C GLY A 64 -14.97 -5.28 -3.75
N ARG A 65 -14.56 -5.15 -5.02
CA ARG A 65 -15.08 -5.97 -6.13
C ARG A 65 -14.03 -6.61 -7.03
N LEU A 66 -12.73 -6.40 -6.82
CA LEU A 66 -11.71 -7.02 -7.67
C LEU A 66 -11.46 -8.52 -7.39
N ASP A 67 -10.88 -9.18 -8.38
CA ASP A 67 -10.45 -10.58 -8.33
C ASP A 67 -8.93 -10.70 -8.13
N ALA A 68 -8.14 -9.70 -8.53
CA ALA A 68 -6.69 -9.64 -8.34
C ALA A 68 -6.16 -8.19 -8.44
N MET A 69 -5.01 -7.93 -7.82
CA MET A 69 -4.33 -6.62 -7.87
C MET A 69 -2.93 -6.78 -8.44
N ILE A 70 -2.50 -5.84 -9.27
CA ILE A 70 -1.08 -5.62 -9.56
C ILE A 70 -0.67 -4.28 -8.95
N ALA A 71 0.33 -4.28 -8.06
CA ALA A 71 0.85 -3.10 -7.41
C ALA A 71 2.28 -2.80 -7.86
N ILE A 72 2.55 -1.60 -8.36
CA ILE A 72 3.90 -1.17 -8.76
C ILE A 72 4.55 -0.37 -7.63
N LEU A 73 5.63 -0.92 -7.06
CA LEU A 73 6.34 -0.37 -5.90
C LEU A 73 7.83 -0.18 -6.21
N HIS A 74 8.33 1.05 -6.08
CA HIS A 74 9.72 1.40 -6.35
C HIS A 74 10.27 2.35 -5.28
N GLY A 75 11.56 2.18 -4.96
CA GLY A 75 12.27 3.06 -4.05
C GLY A 75 12.01 2.79 -2.57
N PRO A 76 12.75 3.49 -1.69
CA PRO A 76 12.64 3.33 -0.25
C PRO A 76 11.41 4.01 0.37
N SER A 77 10.79 4.99 -0.32
CA SER A 77 9.54 5.65 0.10
C SER A 77 8.41 5.12 -0.78
N LEU A 78 7.75 4.08 -0.29
CA LEU A 78 6.60 3.49 -0.95
C LEU A 78 5.39 4.41 -0.79
N ASP A 79 4.57 4.49 -1.84
CA ASP A 79 3.34 5.28 -1.81
C ASP A 79 2.38 4.73 -0.74
N ASP A 80 2.01 5.57 0.22
CA ASP A 80 1.13 5.20 1.33
C ASP A 80 -0.31 4.91 0.88
N GLY A 81 -0.78 5.53 -0.20
CA GLY A 81 -2.06 5.20 -0.81
C GLY A 81 -2.06 3.79 -1.38
N VAL A 82 -1.05 3.46 -2.20
CA VAL A 82 -0.87 2.11 -2.74
C VAL A 82 -0.70 1.07 -1.61
N CYS A 83 0.04 1.39 -0.56
CA CYS A 83 0.21 0.48 0.58
C CYS A 83 -1.13 0.20 1.27
N MET A 84 -1.98 1.22 1.45
CA MET A 84 -3.33 1.06 1.96
C MET A 84 -4.16 0.14 1.05
N GLU A 85 -4.16 0.38 -0.26
CA GLU A 85 -4.90 -0.44 -1.22
C GLU A 85 -4.47 -1.91 -1.16
N ILE A 86 -3.17 -2.19 -1.08
CA ILE A 86 -2.61 -3.53 -0.88
C ILE A 86 -3.16 -4.17 0.39
N GLY A 87 -3.21 -3.42 1.50
CA GLY A 87 -3.75 -3.90 2.76
C GLY A 87 -5.23 -4.25 2.69
N TYR A 88 -6.02 -3.43 2.00
CA TYR A 88 -7.44 -3.68 1.76
C TYR A 88 -7.64 -4.97 0.95
N ALA A 89 -6.88 -5.12 -0.15
CA ALA A 89 -6.92 -6.31 -0.99
C ALA A 89 -6.52 -7.57 -0.20
N ALA A 90 -5.41 -7.52 0.53
CA ALA A 90 -4.91 -8.64 1.32
C ALA A 90 -5.91 -9.10 2.39
N ALA A 91 -6.53 -8.16 3.12
CA ALA A 91 -7.55 -8.50 4.13
C ALA A 91 -8.86 -9.02 3.51
N SER A 92 -9.13 -8.68 2.26
CA SER A 92 -10.23 -9.22 1.45
C SER A 92 -9.86 -10.56 0.76
N ASP A 93 -8.72 -11.15 1.13
CA ASP A 93 -8.13 -12.35 0.56
C ASP A 93 -7.91 -12.26 -0.96
N VAL A 94 -7.74 -11.05 -1.50
CA VAL A 94 -7.49 -10.81 -2.93
C VAL A 94 -6.00 -10.98 -3.22
N PRO A 95 -5.61 -11.75 -4.25
CA PRO A 95 -4.20 -11.92 -4.60
C PRO A 95 -3.57 -10.62 -5.07
N VAL A 96 -2.38 -10.33 -4.56
CA VAL A 96 -1.60 -9.12 -4.86
C VAL A 96 -0.30 -9.52 -5.54
N ILE A 97 -0.08 -9.07 -6.77
CA ILE A 97 1.20 -9.20 -7.47
C ILE A 97 1.94 -7.88 -7.32
N VAL A 98 3.09 -7.91 -6.67
CA VAL A 98 3.91 -6.71 -6.49
C VAL A 98 5.01 -6.67 -7.54
N VAL A 99 5.16 -5.56 -8.24
CA VAL A 99 6.14 -5.36 -9.30
C VAL A 99 7.17 -4.33 -8.87
N SER A 100 8.45 -4.68 -8.98
CA SER A 100 9.54 -3.74 -8.72
C SER A 100 10.72 -3.92 -9.67
N THR A 101 11.25 -2.80 -10.17
CA THR A 101 12.55 -2.75 -10.85
C THR A 101 13.66 -2.26 -9.93
N ASP A 102 13.35 -2.02 -8.65
CA ASP A 102 14.32 -1.53 -7.68
C ASP A 102 15.37 -2.60 -7.36
N PHE A 103 16.63 -2.17 -7.30
CA PHE A 103 17.77 -3.01 -6.94
C PHE A 103 18.05 -3.03 -5.44
N GLN A 104 17.45 -2.13 -4.66
CA GLN A 104 17.67 -2.04 -3.21
C GLN A 104 16.97 -3.18 -2.46
N THR A 105 17.66 -3.77 -1.50
CA THR A 105 17.06 -4.68 -0.50
C THR A 105 17.23 -4.07 0.88
N TYR A 106 16.42 -4.52 1.83
CA TYR A 106 16.32 -3.93 3.15
C TYR A 106 16.63 -4.97 4.23
N SER A 107 17.05 -4.53 5.41
CA SER A 107 17.22 -5.41 6.57
C SER A 107 16.96 -4.61 7.83
N MET A 108 16.48 -5.27 8.89
CA MET A 108 16.22 -4.62 10.18
C MET A 108 17.50 -4.34 10.98
N THR A 109 18.57 -5.05 10.64
CA THR A 109 19.90 -4.90 11.24
C THR A 109 20.95 -5.00 10.13
N GLU A 110 22.18 -4.53 10.39
CA GLU A 110 23.28 -4.55 9.41
C GLU A 110 23.57 -5.94 8.85
N THR A 111 23.35 -7.00 9.65
CA THR A 111 23.59 -8.40 9.29
C THR A 111 22.31 -9.24 9.21
N GLY A 112 21.15 -8.58 9.21
CA GLY A 112 19.84 -9.23 9.23
C GLY A 112 19.47 -9.87 7.90
N ALA A 113 18.37 -10.62 7.91
CA ALA A 113 17.79 -11.15 6.67
C ALA A 113 17.43 -10.02 5.70
N HIS A 114 17.72 -10.23 4.43
CA HIS A 114 17.34 -9.31 3.37
C HIS A 114 15.85 -9.45 3.04
N LEU A 115 15.17 -8.31 2.98
CA LEU A 115 13.79 -8.12 2.63
C LEU A 115 13.71 -7.39 1.29
N GLU A 116 12.67 -7.71 0.53
CA GLU A 116 12.41 -7.07 -0.77
C GLU A 116 11.91 -5.63 -0.59
N PHE A 117 11.30 -5.32 0.55
CA PHE A 117 10.70 -4.02 0.87
C PHE A 117 11.10 -3.54 2.28
N PRO A 118 11.06 -2.22 2.53
CA PRO A 118 11.49 -1.65 3.82
C PRO A 118 10.61 -2.09 5.00
N ASP A 119 9.32 -2.35 4.76
CA ASP A 119 8.42 -2.95 5.75
C ASP A 119 8.09 -4.40 5.36
N PRO A 120 8.29 -5.40 6.25
CA PRO A 120 8.04 -6.80 5.96
C PRO A 120 6.58 -7.11 5.59
N LEU A 121 5.62 -6.26 5.98
CA LEU A 121 4.19 -6.46 5.64
C LEU A 121 3.95 -6.54 4.14
N ILE A 122 4.63 -5.72 3.34
CA ILE A 122 4.46 -5.72 1.88
C ILE A 122 4.85 -7.08 1.31
N GLN A 123 6.00 -7.60 1.71
CA GLN A 123 6.47 -8.92 1.28
C GLN A 123 5.57 -10.05 1.83
N ALA A 124 5.05 -9.90 3.05
CA ALA A 124 4.21 -10.90 3.68
C ALA A 124 2.86 -11.09 2.97
N VAL A 125 2.24 -10.00 2.47
CA VAL A 125 0.92 -10.06 1.84
C VAL A 125 0.97 -10.26 0.32
N ALA A 126 2.13 -10.03 -0.30
CA ALA A 126 2.31 -10.29 -1.72
C ALA A 126 2.08 -11.77 -2.03
N THR A 127 1.18 -12.05 -2.96
CA THR A 127 0.97 -13.40 -3.49
C THR A 127 2.16 -13.84 -4.33
N GLN A 128 2.70 -12.92 -5.14
CA GLN A 128 3.96 -13.04 -5.85
C GLN A 128 4.64 -11.68 -5.93
N ILE A 129 5.97 -11.69 -6.04
CA ILE A 129 6.79 -10.49 -6.25
C ILE A 129 7.55 -10.68 -7.55
N VAL A 130 7.23 -9.86 -8.55
CA VAL A 130 7.96 -9.77 -9.82
C VAL A 130 9.06 -8.72 -9.66
N ARG A 131 10.30 -9.20 -9.59
CA ARG A 131 11.45 -8.33 -9.34
C ARG A 131 12.48 -8.42 -10.45
N VAL A 132 12.68 -7.31 -11.15
CA VAL A 132 13.66 -7.20 -12.23
C VAL A 132 14.67 -6.10 -11.86
N PRO A 133 15.66 -6.37 -10.99
CA PRO A 133 16.55 -5.34 -10.44
C PRO A 133 17.70 -4.96 -11.38
N LYS A 134 17.92 -5.72 -12.46
CA LYS A 134 19.01 -5.51 -13.41
C LYS A 134 18.49 -4.81 -14.65
N LEU A 135 19.29 -3.88 -15.17
CA LEU A 135 19.07 -3.26 -16.49
C LEU A 135 18.86 -4.32 -17.56
N GLY A 136 18.01 -3.98 -18.54
CA GLY A 136 17.78 -4.81 -19.72
C GLY A 136 19.07 -5.11 -20.49
N PRO A 137 19.01 -6.03 -21.47
CA PRO A 137 20.18 -6.46 -22.23
C PRO A 137 20.86 -5.28 -22.93
N PRO A 138 22.19 -5.34 -23.17
CA PRO A 138 22.89 -4.29 -23.91
C PRO A 138 22.24 -4.06 -25.27
N THR A 139 22.02 -2.80 -25.64
CA THR A 139 21.67 -2.45 -27.02
C THR A 139 22.88 -2.73 -27.93
N LEU A 140 22.65 -3.15 -29.17
CA LEU A 140 23.71 -3.21 -30.20
C LEU A 140 24.46 -1.88 -30.24
N SER A 141 25.75 -1.92 -30.59
CA SER A 141 26.66 -0.77 -30.52
C SER A 141 25.97 0.50 -31.01
N PRO A 142 25.91 1.56 -30.19
CA PRO A 142 25.26 2.80 -30.59
C PRO A 142 25.87 3.29 -31.89
N ALA A 143 25.03 3.81 -32.79
CA ALA A 143 25.53 4.52 -33.97
C ALA A 143 26.51 5.63 -33.53
N PRO A 144 27.49 6.03 -34.35
CA PRO A 144 28.58 6.94 -33.95
C PRO A 144 28.10 8.29 -33.38
N ASP A 145 26.85 8.66 -33.65
CA ASP A 145 26.18 9.89 -33.25
C ASP A 145 25.25 9.74 -32.02
N GLN A 146 25.06 8.53 -31.50
CA GLN A 146 24.18 8.29 -30.36
C GLN A 146 24.89 8.50 -29.01
N SER A 147 24.31 9.36 -28.19
CA SER A 147 24.76 9.58 -26.81
C SER A 147 24.64 8.31 -25.97
N ARG A 148 25.60 8.07 -25.06
CA ARG A 148 25.57 6.96 -24.09
C ARG A 148 24.26 6.89 -23.27
N PHE A 149 23.59 8.03 -23.08
CA PHE A 149 22.32 8.10 -22.35
C PHE A 149 21.15 7.50 -23.14
N HIS A 150 21.21 7.47 -24.47
CA HIS A 150 20.21 6.82 -25.31
C HIS A 150 20.18 5.31 -25.05
N GLY A 151 21.36 4.66 -25.08
CA GLY A 151 21.50 3.25 -24.75
C GLY A 151 21.08 2.95 -23.30
N PHE A 152 21.46 3.79 -22.34
CA PHE A 152 21.00 3.63 -20.95
C PHE A 152 19.47 3.70 -20.83
N ARG A 153 18.82 4.70 -21.45
CA ARG A 153 17.36 4.84 -21.45
C ARG A 153 16.68 3.61 -22.07
N ALA A 154 17.18 3.13 -23.21
CA ALA A 154 16.64 1.95 -23.89
C ALA A 154 16.71 0.69 -23.01
N ARG A 155 17.82 0.50 -22.27
CA ARG A 155 17.97 -0.61 -21.34
C ARG A 155 17.02 -0.54 -20.14
N ASN A 156 16.76 0.66 -19.61
CA ASN A 156 15.77 0.86 -18.55
C ASN A 156 14.36 0.59 -19.08
N ALA A 157 14.01 1.09 -20.27
CA ALA A 157 12.71 0.82 -20.89
C ALA A 157 12.51 -0.69 -21.14
N ALA A 158 13.55 -1.41 -21.56
CA ALA A 158 13.50 -2.87 -21.73
C ALA A 158 13.34 -3.61 -20.39
N GLN A 159 14.01 -3.15 -19.32
CA GLN A 159 13.84 -3.69 -17.96
C GLN A 159 12.39 -3.52 -17.48
N THR A 160 11.85 -2.30 -17.61
CA THR A 160 10.47 -1.99 -17.26
C THR A 160 9.51 -2.86 -18.06
N GLY A 161 9.66 -2.92 -19.39
CA GLY A 161 8.79 -3.75 -20.25
C GLY A 161 8.79 -5.21 -19.84
N ALA A 162 9.97 -5.79 -19.56
CA ALA A 162 10.09 -7.17 -19.10
C ALA A 162 9.37 -7.39 -17.74
N ALA A 163 9.50 -6.45 -16.80
CA ALA A 163 8.82 -6.54 -15.52
C ALA A 163 7.29 -6.46 -15.66
N LEU A 164 6.78 -5.62 -16.55
CA LEU A 164 5.35 -5.51 -16.81
C LEU A 164 4.80 -6.79 -17.48
N ASP A 165 5.51 -7.31 -18.48
CA ASP A 165 5.12 -8.55 -19.16
C ASP A 165 5.11 -9.74 -18.18
N GLU A 166 6.15 -9.87 -17.35
CA GLU A 166 6.23 -10.91 -16.32
C GLU A 166 5.12 -10.77 -15.27
N ALA A 167 4.75 -9.54 -14.89
CA ALA A 167 3.65 -9.29 -13.97
C ALA A 167 2.29 -9.72 -14.54
N VAL A 168 2.04 -9.40 -15.82
CA VAL A 168 0.82 -9.83 -16.52
C VAL A 168 0.77 -11.34 -16.62
N ASP A 169 1.85 -11.99 -17.04
CA ASP A 169 1.92 -13.44 -17.18
C ASP A 169 1.76 -14.14 -15.81
N THR A 170 2.39 -13.60 -14.76
CA THR A 170 2.25 -14.09 -13.38
C THR A 170 0.81 -14.02 -12.89
N LEU A 171 0.12 -12.90 -13.14
CA LEU A 171 -1.29 -12.73 -12.77
C LEU A 171 -2.19 -13.71 -13.53
N LEU A 172 -1.97 -13.88 -14.84
CA LEU A 172 -2.77 -14.79 -15.67
C LEU A 172 -2.52 -16.27 -15.34
N ALA A 173 -1.38 -16.60 -14.76
CA ALA A 173 -1.06 -17.93 -14.27
C ALA A 173 -1.66 -18.25 -12.89
N LEU A 174 -2.27 -17.27 -12.21
CA LEU A 174 -2.96 -17.54 -10.95
C LEU A 174 -4.12 -18.53 -11.18
N PRO A 175 -4.33 -19.48 -10.26
CA PRO A 175 -5.43 -20.44 -10.39
C PRO A 175 -6.79 -19.72 -10.37
N ASP A 176 -7.69 -20.18 -11.23
CA ASP A 176 -9.03 -19.61 -11.37
C ASP A 176 -9.79 -19.72 -10.05
N ARG A 177 -10.08 -18.59 -9.41
CA ARG A 177 -10.81 -18.55 -8.16
C ARG A 177 -12.31 -18.68 -8.45
N SER A 178 -12.77 -19.92 -8.62
CA SER A 178 -14.17 -20.24 -8.43
C SER A 178 -14.54 -19.99 -6.97
N THR A 179 -15.12 -18.82 -6.68
CA THR A 179 -16.01 -18.58 -5.53
C THR A 179 -15.45 -18.92 -4.14
N LEU A 180 -14.30 -18.35 -3.76
CA LEU A 180 -13.90 -18.21 -2.35
C LEU A 180 -14.08 -16.76 -1.90
N ARG A 181 -15.28 -16.22 -2.09
CA ARG A 181 -15.73 -15.01 -1.36
C ARG A 181 -16.71 -15.44 -0.28
N THR A 182 -16.16 -16.00 0.79
CA THR A 182 -16.86 -16.23 2.05
C THR A 182 -15.84 -16.15 3.18
N GLY A 183 -15.13 -15.03 3.28
CA GLY A 183 -14.68 -14.60 4.59
C GLY A 183 -15.90 -14.03 5.29
N SER A 184 -16.46 -14.73 6.27
CA SER A 184 -17.32 -14.07 7.26
C SER A 184 -16.54 -12.87 7.80
N PRO A 185 -17.19 -11.73 8.13
CA PRO A 185 -16.51 -10.67 8.87
C PRO A 185 -15.80 -11.35 10.05
N SER A 186 -14.49 -11.14 10.19
CA SER A 186 -13.78 -11.69 11.34
C SER A 186 -14.50 -11.19 12.58
N ASP A 187 -14.79 -12.09 13.51
CA ASP A 187 -15.38 -11.69 14.78
C ASP A 187 -14.47 -10.62 15.39
N ILE A 188 -14.99 -9.38 15.42
CA ILE A 188 -14.26 -8.24 15.96
C ILE A 188 -13.99 -8.56 17.42
N GLY A 189 -12.70 -8.68 17.75
CA GLY A 189 -12.24 -8.96 19.10
C GLY A 189 -12.41 -7.76 20.02
N THR A 190 -11.84 -7.88 21.22
CA THR A 190 -11.92 -6.83 22.25
C THR A 190 -10.61 -6.07 22.42
N HIS A 191 -9.55 -6.45 21.72
CA HIS A 191 -8.24 -5.80 21.84
C HIS A 191 -8.12 -4.61 20.91
N MET A 192 -7.23 -3.70 21.29
CA MET A 192 -6.82 -2.58 20.48
C MET A 192 -5.46 -2.90 19.87
N TYR A 193 -5.31 -2.69 18.57
CA TYR A 193 -4.01 -2.74 17.92
C TYR A 193 -3.44 -1.33 17.84
N VAL A 194 -2.21 -1.14 18.32
CA VAL A 194 -1.50 0.13 18.27
C VAL A 194 -0.31 -0.02 17.33
N GLU A 195 -0.35 0.68 16.21
CA GLU A 195 0.73 0.71 15.23
C GLU A 195 1.60 1.96 15.49
N ALA A 196 2.72 1.75 16.17
CA ALA A 196 3.69 2.81 16.48
C ALA A 196 4.39 3.31 15.22
N SER A 197 4.84 4.57 15.25
CA SER A 197 5.69 5.09 14.18
C SER A 197 7.06 4.38 14.20
N PRO A 198 7.58 3.94 13.04
CA PRO A 198 8.91 3.34 12.95
C PRO A 198 10.03 4.36 13.25
N TYR A 199 9.70 5.64 13.36
CA TYR A 199 10.63 6.71 13.75
C TYR A 199 10.73 6.88 15.28
N THR A 200 9.89 6.20 16.06
CA THR A 200 9.97 6.22 17.52
C THR A 200 11.04 5.25 18.03
N ALA A 201 11.69 5.62 19.14
CA ALA A 201 12.70 4.77 19.74
C ALA A 201 12.07 3.46 20.23
N TRP A 202 12.70 2.33 19.91
CA TRP A 202 12.21 1.01 20.30
C TRP A 202 12.14 0.87 21.83
N GLY A 203 11.08 0.20 22.30
CA GLY A 203 10.92 -0.18 23.71
C GLY A 203 10.08 0.76 24.57
N ARG A 204 9.61 1.90 24.04
CA ARG A 204 8.52 2.69 24.62
C ARG A 204 7.64 3.27 23.53
N ASP A 205 6.37 2.86 23.54
CA ASP A 205 5.36 3.43 22.68
C ASP A 205 4.35 4.18 23.56
N PRO A 206 4.39 5.52 23.57
CA PRO A 206 3.49 6.33 24.40
C PRO A 206 2.02 6.15 24.01
N LEU A 207 1.71 5.75 22.78
CA LEU A 207 0.33 5.45 22.38
C LEU A 207 -0.13 4.14 23.00
N ALA A 208 0.71 3.09 22.97
CA ALA A 208 0.41 1.83 23.61
C ALA A 208 0.27 1.98 25.13
N GLU A 209 1.17 2.73 25.77
CA GLU A 209 1.11 3.06 27.20
C GLU A 209 -0.22 3.77 27.53
N ALA A 210 -0.61 4.81 26.77
CA ALA A 210 -1.87 5.51 26.99
C ALA A 210 -3.11 4.61 26.85
N CYS A 211 -3.08 3.65 25.92
CA CYS A 211 -4.18 2.70 25.74
C CYS A 211 -4.27 1.71 26.91
N VAL A 212 -3.12 1.21 27.41
CA VAL A 212 -3.07 0.34 28.59
C VAL A 212 -3.54 1.09 29.85
N ASP A 213 -3.10 2.32 30.05
CA ASP A 213 -3.50 3.16 31.19
C ASP A 213 -5.00 3.46 31.18
N ALA A 214 -5.61 3.55 29.98
CA ALA A 214 -7.06 3.66 29.80
C ALA A 214 -7.82 2.33 29.96
N GLY A 215 -7.14 1.23 30.30
CA GLY A 215 -7.74 -0.07 30.60
C GLY A 215 -7.97 -0.98 29.39
N HIS A 216 -7.39 -0.67 28.22
CA HIS A 216 -7.54 -1.49 27.02
C HIS A 216 -6.53 -2.64 26.99
N THR A 217 -6.94 -3.78 26.41
CA THR A 217 -5.99 -4.84 26.04
C THR A 217 -5.31 -4.43 24.75
N VAL A 218 -3.99 -4.25 24.77
CA VAL A 218 -3.23 -3.71 23.63
C VAL A 218 -2.36 -4.78 22.97
N MET A 219 -2.36 -4.80 21.65
CA MET A 219 -1.38 -5.50 20.81
C MET A 219 -0.55 -4.47 20.05
N VAL A 220 0.75 -4.75 19.93
CA VAL A 220 1.74 -3.90 19.23
C VAL A 220 2.48 -4.73 18.18
N PRO A 221 3.19 -4.10 17.23
CA PRO A 221 3.81 -4.80 16.13
C PRO A 221 4.89 -5.78 16.58
N GLN A 222 4.83 -7.00 16.04
CA GLN A 222 5.81 -8.04 16.27
C GLN A 222 6.85 -8.10 15.15
N ARG A 223 6.53 -7.63 13.94
CA ARG A 223 7.40 -7.77 12.76
C ARG A 223 8.80 -7.15 12.88
N PHE A 224 8.97 -6.16 13.76
CA PHE A 224 10.26 -5.50 13.98
C PHE A 224 11.17 -6.22 14.98
N THR A 225 10.62 -7.12 15.82
CA THR A 225 11.38 -7.84 16.84
C THR A 225 11.37 -9.36 16.64
N ALA A 226 10.51 -9.86 15.76
CA ALA A 226 10.41 -11.28 15.43
C ALA A 226 11.69 -11.79 14.75
N THR A 227 12.08 -13.03 15.07
CA THR A 227 13.18 -13.73 14.39
C THR A 227 12.93 -13.89 12.89
N SER A 228 11.66 -14.06 12.50
CA SER A 228 11.20 -13.99 11.12
C SER A 228 10.31 -12.76 10.96
N PRO A 229 10.82 -11.65 10.39
CA PRO A 229 10.05 -10.42 10.22
C PRO A 229 8.77 -10.63 9.39
N VAL A 230 8.84 -11.49 8.37
CA VAL A 230 7.67 -11.83 7.53
C VAL A 230 6.61 -12.59 8.31
N ALA A 231 6.99 -13.54 9.18
CA ALA A 231 6.03 -14.24 10.03
C ALA A 231 5.41 -13.30 11.07
N GLY A 232 6.21 -12.41 11.65
CA GLY A 232 5.72 -11.34 12.54
C GLY A 232 4.73 -10.42 11.83
N ALA A 233 4.99 -10.06 10.57
CA ALA A 233 4.10 -9.24 9.78
C ALA A 233 2.75 -9.93 9.47
N LEU A 234 2.74 -11.23 9.19
CA LEU A 234 1.48 -11.99 9.06
C LEU A 234 0.69 -12.05 10.37
N ALA A 235 1.38 -12.14 11.51
CA ALA A 235 0.76 -12.07 12.83
C ALA A 235 0.15 -10.68 13.08
N ASP A 236 0.88 -9.61 12.75
CA ASP A 236 0.41 -8.22 12.84
C ASP A 236 -0.86 -8.00 12.01
N LEU A 237 -0.87 -8.45 10.75
CA LEU A 237 -2.05 -8.39 9.87
C LEU A 237 -3.25 -9.12 10.49
N THR A 238 -3.04 -10.33 11.01
CA THR A 238 -4.10 -11.13 11.66
C THR A 238 -4.66 -10.43 12.90
N ALA A 239 -3.77 -9.83 13.70
CA ALA A 239 -4.14 -9.11 14.91
C ALA A 239 -4.96 -7.86 14.58
N VAL A 240 -4.62 -7.11 13.52
CA VAL A 240 -5.39 -5.94 13.07
C VAL A 240 -6.76 -6.33 12.57
N ARG A 241 -6.88 -7.37 11.72
CA ARG A 241 -8.19 -7.81 11.17
C ARG A 241 -9.20 -8.14 12.26
N SER A 242 -8.73 -8.69 13.38
CA SER A 242 -9.54 -9.08 14.53
C SER A 242 -9.60 -8.03 15.66
N ALA A 243 -8.97 -6.86 15.50
CA ALA A 243 -8.98 -5.83 16.54
C ALA A 243 -10.35 -5.16 16.67
N ALA A 244 -10.70 -4.73 17.88
CA ALA A 244 -11.81 -3.80 18.10
C ALA A 244 -11.53 -2.45 17.42
N ARG A 245 -10.28 -2.01 17.48
CA ARG A 245 -9.81 -0.69 17.07
C ARG A 245 -8.36 -0.73 16.63
N LEU A 246 -8.03 0.09 15.64
CA LEU A 246 -6.66 0.40 15.22
C LEU A 246 -6.36 1.87 15.59
N LEU A 247 -5.31 2.08 16.37
CA LEU A 247 -4.67 3.40 16.51
C LEU A 247 -3.34 3.37 15.79
N ALA A 248 -3.24 4.15 14.72
CA ALA A 248 -2.13 4.14 13.80
C ALA A 248 -1.38 5.47 13.84
N ASP A 249 -0.10 5.45 14.19
CA ASP A 249 0.76 6.62 14.07
C ASP A 249 1.16 6.84 12.61
N VAL A 250 0.60 7.88 12.01
CA VAL A 250 0.83 8.24 10.59
C VAL A 250 1.91 9.32 10.44
N SER A 251 2.73 9.53 11.45
CA SER A 251 3.81 10.53 11.44
C SER A 251 4.87 10.24 10.39
N GLY A 252 5.39 11.30 9.78
CA GLY A 252 6.37 11.21 8.70
C GLY A 252 6.07 12.19 7.56
N PRO A 253 6.94 12.23 6.54
CA PRO A 253 6.65 12.94 5.28
C PRO A 253 5.51 12.27 4.51
N GLU A 254 5.43 10.94 4.56
CA GLU A 254 4.33 10.09 4.10
C GLU A 254 3.94 9.16 5.28
N THR A 255 2.73 8.58 5.27
CA THR A 255 2.40 7.56 6.26
C THR A 255 3.35 6.36 6.08
N PRO A 256 3.93 5.79 7.16
CA PRO A 256 4.79 4.62 7.02
C PRO A 256 4.09 3.47 6.28
N PRO A 257 4.78 2.74 5.38
CA PRO A 257 4.12 1.80 4.47
C PRO A 257 3.39 0.66 5.18
N GLY A 258 3.97 0.09 6.25
CA GLY A 258 3.29 -0.91 7.07
C GLY A 258 2.05 -0.36 7.76
N THR A 259 2.13 0.85 8.30
CA THR A 259 0.98 1.55 8.90
C THR A 259 -0.14 1.76 7.89
N ALA A 260 0.17 2.26 6.70
CA ALA A 260 -0.82 2.48 5.66
C ALA A 260 -1.49 1.16 5.23
N LEU A 261 -0.71 0.09 5.08
CA LEU A 261 -1.23 -1.25 4.79
C LEU A 261 -2.17 -1.76 5.90
N LEU A 262 -1.81 -1.60 7.17
CA LEU A 262 -2.69 -2.01 8.27
C LEU A 262 -3.96 -1.17 8.34
N ILE A 263 -3.93 0.12 7.98
CA ILE A 263 -5.14 0.95 7.82
C ILE A 263 -6.05 0.37 6.74
N GLY A 264 -5.51 -0.03 5.58
CA GLY A 264 -6.29 -0.69 4.53
C GLY A 264 -6.90 -2.01 4.97
N ALA A 265 -6.12 -2.83 5.68
CA ALA A 265 -6.59 -4.11 6.22
C ALA A 265 -7.70 -3.94 7.27
N ALA A 266 -7.55 -2.96 8.16
CA ALA A 266 -8.56 -2.58 9.14
C ALA A 266 -9.85 -2.12 8.46
N LEU A 267 -9.74 -1.26 7.43
CA LEU A 267 -10.88 -0.75 6.68
C LEU A 267 -11.68 -1.88 6.01
N ALA A 268 -11.00 -2.83 5.35
CA ALA A 268 -11.63 -4.00 4.74
C ALA A 268 -12.32 -4.91 5.78
N SER A 269 -11.78 -4.95 7.01
CA SER A 269 -12.29 -5.79 8.10
C SER A 269 -13.37 -5.10 8.94
N GLY A 270 -13.70 -3.83 8.67
CA GLY A 270 -14.68 -3.05 9.44
C GLY A 270 -14.17 -2.62 10.82
N VAL A 271 -12.86 -2.63 11.04
CA VAL A 271 -12.22 -2.17 12.28
C VAL A 271 -12.23 -0.65 12.31
N ARG A 272 -12.54 -0.05 13.47
CA ARG A 272 -12.54 1.41 13.64
C ARG A 272 -11.10 1.93 13.72
N ILE A 273 -10.80 3.00 12.99
CA ILE A 273 -9.44 3.50 12.77
C ILE A 273 -9.29 4.92 13.30
N ALA A 274 -8.26 5.15 14.10
CA ALA A 274 -7.75 6.48 14.40
C ALA A 274 -6.34 6.66 13.86
N ALA A 275 -6.11 7.76 13.15
CA ALA A 275 -4.80 8.19 12.69
C ALA A 275 -4.23 9.24 13.66
N PHE A 276 -3.11 8.93 14.31
CA PHE A 276 -2.39 9.84 15.18
C PHE A 276 -1.28 10.58 14.41
N GLN A 277 -1.30 11.91 14.46
CA GLN A 277 -0.31 12.77 13.81
C GLN A 277 -0.11 14.07 14.62
N PRO A 278 0.84 14.09 15.57
CA PRO A 278 1.02 15.22 16.47
C PRO A 278 1.61 16.47 15.80
N ARG A 279 2.13 16.32 14.57
CA ARG A 279 2.64 17.43 13.75
C ARG A 279 2.02 17.34 12.37
N VAL A 280 0.87 17.98 12.23
CA VAL A 280 0.10 17.97 10.99
C VAL A 280 0.84 18.74 9.89
N THR A 281 1.00 18.10 8.75
CA THR A 281 1.48 18.69 7.50
C THR A 281 0.44 18.48 6.43
N PHE A 282 0.37 19.37 5.43
CA PHE A 282 -0.63 19.31 4.38
C PHE A 282 0.02 19.20 3.00
N THR A 283 -0.55 18.32 2.17
CA THR A 283 -0.32 18.30 0.73
C THR A 283 -1.40 19.09 0.02
N HIS A 284 -1.02 19.74 -1.08
CA HIS A 284 -1.92 20.55 -1.90
C HIS A 284 -1.80 20.09 -3.35
N ALA A 285 -2.95 19.86 -3.98
CA ALA A 285 -3.04 19.53 -5.40
C ALA A 285 -4.06 20.45 -6.07
N HIS A 286 -3.86 20.75 -7.35
CA HIS A 286 -4.79 21.62 -8.08
C HIS A 286 -6.20 21.00 -8.10
N GLY A 287 -7.22 21.79 -7.76
CA GLY A 287 -8.61 21.34 -7.73
C GLY A 287 -8.97 20.36 -6.60
N ARG A 288 -8.07 20.11 -5.64
CA ARG A 288 -8.36 19.29 -4.45
C ARG A 288 -8.29 20.13 -3.17
N GLU A 289 -9.02 19.70 -2.15
CA GLU A 289 -8.89 20.17 -0.78
C GLU A 289 -7.50 19.84 -0.20
N PRO A 290 -7.00 20.59 0.80
CA PRO A 290 -5.78 20.22 1.52
C PRO A 290 -5.93 18.86 2.19
N ASN A 291 -4.94 17.99 2.00
CA ASN A 291 -4.94 16.67 2.62
C ASN A 291 -3.83 16.56 3.66
N TRP A 292 -4.16 16.11 4.87
CA TRP A 292 -3.17 15.89 5.94
C TRP A 292 -2.33 14.62 5.68
N ARG A 293 -2.88 13.68 4.90
CA ARG A 293 -2.18 12.51 4.33
C ARG A 293 -2.71 12.20 2.95
N ASN A 294 -2.18 11.14 2.32
CA ASN A 294 -2.80 10.58 1.12
C ASN A 294 -4.30 10.35 1.34
N LEU A 295 -5.11 10.67 0.32
CA LEU A 295 -6.58 10.59 0.40
C LEU A 295 -7.05 9.19 0.84
N MET A 296 -6.32 8.14 0.44
CA MET A 296 -6.63 6.76 0.80
C MET A 296 -6.48 6.51 2.30
N VAL A 297 -5.47 7.10 2.93
CA VAL A 297 -5.28 7.04 4.39
C VAL A 297 -6.26 7.98 5.10
N GLN A 298 -6.39 9.22 4.59
CA GLN A 298 -7.17 10.27 5.22
C GLN A 298 -8.65 9.92 5.36
N TYR A 299 -9.24 9.34 4.31
CA TYR A 299 -10.65 9.00 4.29
C TYR A 299 -10.96 7.56 4.74
N ALA A 300 -9.93 6.73 4.96
CA ALA A 300 -10.06 5.46 5.67
C ALA A 300 -10.17 5.63 7.19
N ALA A 301 -9.54 6.67 7.75
CA ALA A 301 -9.57 6.91 9.19
C ALA A 301 -10.92 7.49 9.65
N ASP A 302 -11.46 6.95 10.75
CA ASP A 302 -12.67 7.49 11.39
C ASP A 302 -12.37 8.73 12.25
N ALA A 303 -11.11 8.87 12.70
CA ALA A 303 -10.65 10.00 13.48
C ALA A 303 -9.20 10.37 13.13
N HIS A 304 -8.91 11.67 13.16
CA HIS A 304 -7.57 12.22 13.08
C HIS A 304 -7.23 12.89 14.40
N LEU A 305 -6.15 12.45 15.04
CA LEU A 305 -5.77 12.79 16.42
C LEU A 305 -4.41 13.49 16.42
N ASP A 306 -4.34 14.71 16.93
CA ASP A 306 -3.12 15.55 16.90
C ASP A 306 -2.46 15.73 18.28
N SER A 307 -3.01 15.10 19.31
CA SER A 307 -2.57 15.29 20.70
C SER A 307 -2.91 14.08 21.57
N GLY A 308 -2.20 13.94 22.69
CA GLY A 308 -2.50 12.88 23.67
C GLY A 308 -3.90 13.01 24.27
N GLU A 309 -4.41 14.25 24.44
CA GLU A 309 -5.79 14.48 24.88
C GLU A 309 -6.81 13.96 23.86
N ALA A 310 -6.59 14.20 22.57
CA ALA A 310 -7.43 13.64 21.50
C ALA A 310 -7.42 12.11 21.50
N VAL A 311 -6.26 11.48 21.76
CA VAL A 311 -6.15 10.03 21.93
C VAL A 311 -7.01 9.56 23.10
N LEU A 312 -6.83 10.14 24.30
CA LEU A 312 -7.62 9.76 25.48
C LEU A 312 -9.13 9.95 25.25
N SER A 313 -9.54 11.03 24.61
CA SER A 313 -10.94 11.28 24.26
C SER A 313 -11.49 10.19 23.34
N TRP A 314 -10.77 9.82 22.28
CA TRP A 314 -11.19 8.76 21.36
C TRP A 314 -11.27 7.38 22.01
N LEU A 315 -10.40 7.09 22.99
CA LEU A 315 -10.42 5.83 23.75
C LEU A 315 -11.69 5.65 24.61
N THR A 316 -12.41 6.73 24.92
CA THR A 316 -13.64 6.69 25.75
C THR A 316 -14.93 6.48 24.97
N VAL A 317 -14.91 6.70 23.65
CA VAL A 317 -16.06 6.60 22.74
C VAL A 317 -16.07 5.25 22.06
#